data_AF-A0A834ZCC0-F1
#
_entry.id   AF-A0A834ZCC0-F1
#
_cell.length_a   1.000
_cell.length_b   1.000
_cell.length_c   1.000
_cell.angle_alpha   90.00
_cell.angle_beta   90.00
_cell.angle_gamma   90.00
#
_symmetry.space_group_name_H-M   'P 1'
#
loop_
_entity.id
_entity.type
_entity.pdbx_description
1 polymer ?
#
loop_
_entity_poly.entity_id
_entity_poly.type
_entity_poly.pdbx_seq_one_letter_code
_entity_poly.pdbx_strand_id
1 'polypeptide(L)'
;MAQIQCGRNILRQITKSSLHSSDHILHPLLFIGQGVRFRKLDVILTTSIEKLGKAGPTVKVAPVYFRNHLMPKLLAVPNIEKYAYLIREQRELYQPEEVETVTVVPKFKEDKMKEHQTAAKHLDNAHLVARQLCVNIQPENLHLLSPLSSLGEFELPLRLPRSIPLPEGKVHWTLNVKIRRK
;
A
#
# COMPACT_ATOMS: atom_id res chain seq x y z
N MET A 1 36.91 -16.47 52.07
CA MET A 1 35.58 -16.74 51.49
C MET A 1 34.53 -15.64 51.71
N ALA A 2 34.75 -14.64 52.58
CA ALA A 2 33.76 -13.59 52.88
C ALA A 2 33.73 -12.38 51.92
N GLN A 3 34.82 -12.09 51.18
CA GLN A 3 34.90 -10.91 50.31
C GLN A 3 34.08 -11.00 49.02
N ILE A 4 33.73 -12.22 48.56
CA ILE A 4 33.00 -12.43 47.29
C ILE A 4 31.49 -12.18 47.46
N GLN A 5 30.95 -12.38 48.66
CA GLN A 5 29.52 -12.18 48.95
C GLN A 5 29.17 -10.68 49.08
N CYS A 6 30.08 -9.86 49.62
CA CYS A 6 29.87 -8.41 49.73
C CYS A 6 29.72 -7.72 48.36
N GLY A 7 30.49 -8.15 47.35
CA GLY A 7 30.40 -7.58 46.00
C GLY A 7 29.04 -7.78 45.32
N ARG A 8 28.36 -8.91 45.59
CA ARG A 8 27.06 -9.23 44.95
C ARG A 8 25.92 -8.36 45.46
N ASN A 9 25.93 -7.99 46.75
CA ASN A 9 24.89 -7.13 47.32
C ASN A 9 25.04 -5.67 46.89
N ILE A 10 26.27 -5.18 46.75
CA ILE A 10 26.57 -3.82 46.26
C ILE A 10 26.11 -3.67 44.81
N LEU A 11 26.45 -4.62 43.94
CA LEU A 11 26.00 -4.63 42.54
C LEU A 11 24.46 -4.66 42.42
N ARG A 12 23.79 -5.35 43.34
CA ARG A 12 22.32 -5.46 43.40
C ARG A 12 21.67 -4.17 43.92
N GLN A 13 22.32 -3.40 44.79
CA GLN A 13 21.82 -2.09 45.22
C GLN A 13 21.99 -1.02 44.13
N ILE A 14 23.12 -1.01 43.43
CA ILE A 14 23.40 -0.08 42.31
C ILE A 14 22.43 -0.29 41.14
N THR A 15 22.06 -1.53 40.84
CA THR A 15 21.08 -1.85 39.79
C THR A 15 19.63 -1.63 40.22
N LYS A 16 19.32 -1.70 41.52
CA LYS A 16 18.00 -1.36 42.06
C LYS A 16 17.71 0.14 41.98
N SER A 17 18.71 1.00 42.19
CA SER A 17 18.55 2.44 42.01
C SER A 17 18.51 2.84 40.53
N SER A 18 19.15 2.07 39.63
CA SER A 18 19.11 2.32 38.18
C SER A 18 17.83 1.82 37.49
N LEU A 19 16.94 1.11 38.18
CA LEU A 19 15.72 0.51 37.62
C LEU A 19 14.62 1.55 37.28
N HIS A 20 14.78 2.80 37.71
CA HIS A 20 13.87 3.91 37.41
C HIS A 20 14.23 4.74 36.18
N SER A 21 15.42 4.55 35.59
CA SER A 21 15.79 5.24 34.35
C SER A 21 15.72 4.28 33.17
N SER A 22 14.93 4.67 32.17
CA SER A 22 14.65 3.95 30.92
C SER A 22 15.85 3.86 29.97
N ASP A 23 17.02 4.39 30.37
CA ASP A 23 18.06 4.68 29.39
C ASP A 23 19.07 3.54 29.29
N HIS A 24 18.94 2.86 28.16
CA HIS A 24 19.54 1.59 27.81
C HIS A 24 21.05 1.64 27.56
N ILE A 25 21.91 1.64 28.59
CA ILE A 25 23.30 1.16 28.43
C ILE A 25 23.77 0.43 29.70
N LEU A 26 23.48 -0.87 29.79
CA LEU A 26 24.08 -1.75 30.81
C LEU A 26 25.37 -2.35 30.24
N HIS A 27 26.51 -2.14 30.92
CA HIS A 27 27.81 -2.66 30.50
C HIS A 27 27.77 -4.21 30.44
N PRO A 28 28.19 -4.86 29.33
CA PRO A 28 28.10 -6.32 29.13
C PRO A 28 28.69 -7.16 30.27
N LEU A 29 29.71 -6.63 30.95
CA LEU A 29 30.39 -7.29 32.06
C LEU A 29 29.50 -7.44 33.31
N LEU A 30 28.48 -6.59 33.48
CA LEU A 30 27.51 -6.72 34.57
C LEU A 30 26.59 -7.94 34.40
N PHE A 31 26.47 -8.49 33.18
CA PHE A 31 25.61 -9.64 32.90
C PHE A 31 26.23 -10.98 33.33
N ILE A 32 27.56 -11.10 33.35
CA ILE A 32 28.24 -12.37 33.66
C ILE A 32 28.08 -12.75 35.14
N GLY A 33 28.08 -11.78 36.06
CA GLY A 33 27.98 -12.06 37.50
C GLY A 33 26.55 -12.21 38.05
N GLN A 34 25.53 -11.81 37.27
CA GLN A 34 24.16 -11.64 37.75
C GLN A 34 23.24 -12.84 37.52
N GLY A 35 23.64 -13.85 36.74
CA GLY A 35 22.74 -14.95 36.36
C GLY A 35 21.48 -14.39 35.70
N VAL A 36 21.66 -13.50 34.71
CA VAL A 36 20.59 -12.68 34.15
C VAL A 36 19.51 -13.58 33.55
N ARG A 37 18.38 -13.66 34.24
CA ARG A 37 17.14 -14.22 33.71
C ARG A 37 16.81 -13.47 32.42
N PHE A 38 16.61 -14.22 31.33
CA PHE A 38 16.34 -13.66 30.00
C PHE A 38 15.21 -12.64 30.05
N ARG A 39 15.54 -11.37 29.79
CA ARG A 39 14.53 -10.34 29.52
C ARG A 39 14.08 -10.53 28.07
N LYS A 40 12.76 -10.44 27.85
CA LYS A 40 12.21 -10.45 26.48
C LYS A 40 12.72 -9.20 25.74
N LEU A 41 13.08 -9.38 24.48
CA LEU A 41 13.57 -8.35 23.58
C LEU A 41 12.42 -7.81 22.75
N ASP A 42 12.36 -6.49 22.59
CA ASP A 42 11.35 -5.83 21.76
C ASP A 42 11.88 -5.71 20.32
N VAL A 43 11.11 -6.24 19.36
CA VAL A 43 11.52 -6.37 17.96
C VAL A 43 10.37 -5.97 17.05
N ILE A 44 10.67 -5.24 15.98
CA ILE A 44 9.72 -4.81 14.94
C ILE A 44 9.68 -5.87 13.85
N LEU A 45 8.50 -6.40 13.53
CA LEU A 45 8.34 -7.38 12.46
C LEU A 45 8.33 -6.69 11.09
N THR A 46 9.13 -7.16 10.15
CA THR A 46 9.08 -6.69 8.75
C THR A 46 8.04 -7.45 7.94
N THR A 47 7.79 -8.70 8.32
CA THR A 47 6.93 -9.66 7.64
C THR A 47 5.94 -10.24 8.63
N SER A 48 4.76 -10.66 8.13
CA SER A 48 3.78 -11.34 8.97
C SER A 48 4.19 -12.78 9.22
N ILE A 49 4.18 -13.21 10.48
CA ILE A 49 4.56 -14.55 10.91
C ILE A 49 3.39 -15.12 11.72
N GLU A 50 2.93 -16.34 11.38
CA GLU A 50 1.74 -16.96 11.98
C GLU A 50 1.72 -16.97 13.51
N LYS A 51 2.87 -17.20 14.17
CA LYS A 51 2.99 -17.28 15.64
C LYS A 51 3.25 -15.94 16.34
N LEU A 52 3.72 -14.92 15.63
CA LEU A 52 4.11 -13.63 16.22
C LEU A 52 3.18 -12.47 15.83
N GLY A 53 2.47 -12.56 14.71
CA GLY A 53 1.50 -11.56 14.26
C GLY A 53 1.81 -10.96 12.89
N LYS A 54 1.12 -9.85 12.58
CA LYS A 54 1.27 -9.11 11.32
C LYS A 54 2.60 -8.32 11.27
N ALA A 55 2.98 -7.82 10.09
CA ALA A 55 4.15 -6.97 9.90
C ALA A 55 3.95 -5.55 10.49
N GLY A 56 4.95 -5.02 11.20
CA GLY A 56 4.95 -3.67 11.78
C GLY A 56 4.86 -3.50 13.29
N PRO A 57 4.04 -4.26 14.02
CA PRO A 57 3.95 -4.09 15.46
C PRO A 57 5.26 -4.49 16.13
N THR A 58 5.53 -3.86 17.26
CA THR A 58 6.62 -4.24 18.16
C THR A 58 6.19 -5.45 18.98
N VAL A 59 6.93 -6.55 18.87
CA VAL A 59 6.65 -7.83 19.53
C VAL A 59 7.76 -8.18 20.51
N LYS A 60 7.37 -8.66 21.70
CA LYS A 60 8.31 -9.13 22.74
C LYS A 60 8.71 -10.58 22.49
N VAL A 61 9.95 -10.82 22.05
CA VAL A 61 10.47 -12.15 21.72
C VAL A 61 11.63 -12.58 22.64
N ALA A 62 11.94 -13.87 22.68
CA ALA A 62 13.15 -14.32 23.35
C ALA A 62 14.40 -13.88 22.54
N PRO A 63 15.46 -13.37 23.18
CA PRO A 63 16.68 -12.94 22.47
C PRO A 63 17.30 -14.05 21.62
N VAL A 64 17.25 -15.30 22.12
CA VAL A 64 17.76 -16.49 21.41
C VAL A 64 16.99 -16.74 20.12
N TYR A 65 15.66 -16.62 20.16
CA TYR A 65 14.82 -16.80 18.98
C TYR A 65 15.05 -15.69 17.96
N PHE A 66 15.25 -14.45 18.43
CA PHE A 66 15.60 -13.34 17.55
C PHE A 66 16.91 -13.58 16.80
N ARG A 67 18.00 -13.84 17.51
CA ARG A 67 19.34 -14.02 16.90
C ARG A 67 19.42 -15.23 15.98
N ASN A 68 18.81 -16.36 16.36
CA ASN A 68 18.99 -17.61 15.64
C ASN A 68 17.98 -17.81 14.50
N HIS A 69 16.80 -17.20 14.59
CA HIS A 69 15.71 -17.46 13.63
C HIS A 69 15.27 -16.20 12.88
N LEU A 70 14.98 -15.12 13.60
CA LEU A 70 14.37 -13.93 12.99
C LEU A 70 15.39 -13.07 12.26
N MET A 71 16.56 -12.88 12.85
CA MET A 71 17.62 -12.02 12.32
C MET A 71 18.24 -12.57 11.01
N PRO A 72 18.65 -13.86 10.92
CA PRO A 72 19.28 -14.37 9.70
C PRO A 72 18.31 -14.38 8.51
N LYS A 73 17.01 -14.46 8.79
CA LYS A 73 15.93 -14.45 7.79
C LYS A 73 15.36 -13.05 7.52
N LEU A 74 15.86 -12.01 8.19
CA LEU A 74 15.37 -10.63 8.09
C LEU A 74 13.85 -10.49 8.30
N LEU A 75 13.26 -11.36 9.12
CA LEU A 75 11.83 -11.33 9.42
C LEU A 75 11.46 -10.25 10.44
N ALA A 76 12.46 -9.78 11.18
CA ALA A 76 12.29 -8.81 12.24
C ALA A 76 13.59 -8.04 12.50
N VAL A 77 13.45 -6.80 12.99
CA VAL A 77 14.54 -5.84 13.23
C VAL A 77 14.41 -5.34 14.67
N PRO A 78 15.51 -5.16 15.43
CA PRO A 78 15.39 -4.74 16.83
C PRO A 78 14.73 -3.37 16.93
N ASN A 79 13.99 -3.13 18.02
CA ASN A 79 13.30 -1.86 18.27
C ASN A 79 14.29 -0.76 18.70
N ILE A 80 15.10 -0.29 17.75
CA ILE A 80 15.98 0.86 17.87
C ILE A 80 15.39 1.97 17.00
N GLU A 81 15.49 3.21 17.45
CA GLU A 81 14.97 4.39 16.75
C GLU A 81 15.38 4.44 15.27
N LYS A 82 16.64 4.12 14.96
CA LYS A 82 17.17 4.08 13.59
C LYS A 82 16.34 3.17 12.68
N TYR A 83 16.00 1.98 13.15
CA TYR A 83 15.26 1.01 12.37
C TYR A 83 13.76 1.33 12.35
N ALA A 84 13.22 1.84 13.46
CA ALA A 84 11.84 2.31 13.49
C ALA A 84 11.61 3.41 12.44
N TYR A 85 12.56 4.34 12.29
CA TYR A 85 12.53 5.38 11.27
C TYR A 85 12.56 4.79 9.85
N LEU A 86 13.52 3.91 9.55
CA LEU A 86 13.63 3.29 8.22
C LEU A 86 12.38 2.49 7.84
N ILE A 87 11.80 1.75 8.79
CA ILE A 87 10.56 0.98 8.57
C ILE A 87 9.39 1.93 8.26
N ARG A 88 9.34 3.12 8.86
CA ARG A 88 8.32 4.13 8.57
C ARG A 88 8.51 4.71 7.17
N GLU A 89 9.72 5.13 6.82
CA GLU A 89 10.02 5.62 5.46
C GLU A 89 9.68 4.57 4.39
N GLN A 90 10.03 3.30 4.63
CA GLN A 90 9.66 2.22 3.73
C GLN A 90 8.15 2.08 3.60
N ARG A 91 7.38 2.22 4.69
CA ARG A 91 5.92 2.16 4.62
C ARG A 91 5.34 3.34 3.86
N GLU A 92 5.84 4.54 4.08
CA GLU A 92 5.36 5.74 3.39
C GLU A 92 5.65 5.68 1.88
N LEU A 93 6.81 5.15 1.48
CA LEU A 93 7.18 5.01 0.07
C LEU A 93 6.46 3.86 -0.65
N TYR A 94 6.19 2.77 0.07
CA TYR A 94 5.61 1.55 -0.50
C TYR A 94 4.17 1.29 -0.07
N GLN A 95 3.49 2.23 0.59
CA GLN A 95 2.04 2.19 0.74
C GLN A 95 1.42 2.57 -0.61
N PRO A 96 0.86 1.64 -1.40
CA PRO A 96 -0.38 1.99 -2.07
C PRO A 96 -1.37 2.31 -0.95
N GLU A 97 -2.06 3.44 -1.06
CA GLU A 97 -3.23 3.78 -0.25
C GLU A 97 -4.01 2.51 0.06
N GLU A 98 -4.37 2.32 1.34
CA GLU A 98 -5.25 1.25 1.76
C GLU A 98 -6.46 1.28 0.83
N VAL A 99 -6.48 0.35 -0.12
CA VAL A 99 -7.66 0.03 -0.91
C VAL A 99 -8.69 -0.31 0.13
N GLU A 100 -9.61 0.63 0.32
CA GLU A 100 -10.84 0.48 1.05
C GLU A 100 -11.34 -0.96 0.84
N THR A 101 -11.72 -1.61 1.93
CA THR A 101 -12.38 -2.90 1.91
C THR A 101 -13.73 -2.79 1.19
N VAL A 102 -13.71 -2.63 -0.14
CA VAL A 102 -14.76 -3.06 -1.05
C VAL A 102 -14.41 -4.51 -1.36
N THR A 103 -15.21 -5.41 -0.79
CA THR A 103 -15.27 -6.84 -1.10
C THR A 103 -14.95 -7.17 -2.57
N VAL A 104 -13.68 -7.47 -2.88
CA VAL A 104 -13.26 -7.96 -4.20
C VAL A 104 -13.57 -9.45 -4.30
N VAL A 105 -14.80 -9.73 -4.73
CA VAL A 105 -15.18 -10.96 -5.44
C VAL A 105 -14.18 -11.15 -6.61
N PRO A 106 -13.71 -12.38 -6.92
CA PRO A 106 -12.67 -12.63 -7.93
C PRO A 106 -13.14 -12.20 -9.32
N LYS A 107 -12.83 -10.95 -9.67
CA LYS A 107 -13.07 -10.29 -10.95
C LYS A 107 -11.73 -10.08 -11.65
N PHE A 108 -11.11 -11.13 -12.20
CA PHE A 108 -9.71 -10.99 -12.68
C PHE A 108 -9.42 -11.39 -14.13
N LYS A 109 -10.36 -11.98 -14.87
CA LYS A 109 -10.15 -12.30 -16.29
C LYS A 109 -11.28 -11.83 -17.19
N GLU A 110 -12.52 -12.07 -16.79
CA GLU A 110 -13.68 -11.67 -17.59
C GLU A 110 -13.85 -10.16 -17.64
N ASP A 111 -13.61 -9.45 -16.54
CA ASP A 111 -13.78 -8.00 -16.49
C ASP A 111 -12.70 -7.26 -17.28
N LYS A 112 -11.44 -7.74 -17.21
CA LYS A 112 -10.36 -7.23 -18.08
C LYS A 112 -10.68 -7.44 -19.56
N MET A 113 -11.20 -8.62 -19.92
CA MET A 113 -11.61 -8.90 -21.30
C MET A 113 -12.75 -7.99 -21.76
N LYS A 114 -13.74 -7.70 -20.91
CA LYS A 114 -14.84 -6.77 -21.20
C LYS A 114 -14.35 -5.31 -21.32
N GLU A 115 -13.40 -4.89 -20.49
CA GLU A 115 -12.77 -3.57 -20.57
C GLU A 115 -12.04 -3.39 -21.91
N HIS A 116 -11.24 -4.37 -22.33
CA HIS A 116 -10.55 -4.34 -23.62
C HIS A 116 -11.52 -4.30 -24.80
N GLN A 117 -12.61 -5.07 -24.75
CA GLN A 117 -13.66 -5.02 -25.78
C GLN A 117 -14.35 -3.66 -25.83
N THR A 118 -14.55 -3.03 -24.68
CA THR A 118 -15.18 -1.70 -24.59
C THR A 118 -14.25 -0.63 -25.16
N ALA A 119 -12.95 -0.67 -24.82
CA ALA A 119 -11.95 0.23 -25.38
C ALA A 119 -11.80 0.12 -26.91
N ALA A 120 -11.82 -1.10 -27.45
CA ALA A 120 -11.80 -1.32 -28.91
C ALA A 120 -13.02 -0.69 -29.60
N LYS A 121 -14.22 -0.87 -29.02
CA LYS A 121 -15.44 -0.21 -29.53
C LYS A 121 -15.27 1.31 -29.53
N HIS A 122 -14.82 1.92 -28.45
CA HIS A 122 -14.63 3.38 -28.38
C HIS A 122 -13.70 3.92 -29.48
N LEU A 123 -12.60 3.21 -29.76
CA LEU A 123 -11.65 3.57 -30.81
C LEU A 123 -12.29 3.51 -32.21
N ASP A 124 -13.04 2.43 -32.50
CA ASP A 124 -13.77 2.30 -33.76
C ASP A 124 -14.80 3.42 -33.96
N ASN A 125 -15.46 3.85 -32.87
CA ASN A 125 -16.46 4.91 -32.92
C ASN A 125 -15.79 6.27 -33.22
N ALA A 126 -14.70 6.59 -32.52
CA ALA A 126 -13.94 7.81 -32.76
C ALA A 126 -13.44 7.89 -34.21
N HIS A 127 -12.95 6.77 -34.76
CA HIS A 127 -12.52 6.69 -36.16
C HIS A 127 -13.66 6.93 -37.16
N LEU A 128 -14.87 6.41 -36.90
CA LEU A 128 -16.03 6.65 -37.76
C LEU A 128 -16.43 8.13 -37.76
N VAL A 129 -16.47 8.76 -36.59
CA VAL A 129 -16.80 10.19 -36.47
C VAL A 129 -15.75 11.06 -37.15
N ALA A 130 -14.47 10.75 -36.95
CA ALA A 130 -13.37 11.46 -37.60
C ALA A 130 -13.46 11.40 -39.12
N ARG A 131 -13.86 10.26 -39.70
CA ARG A 131 -14.05 10.12 -41.15
C ARG A 131 -15.24 10.91 -41.70
N GLN A 132 -16.31 11.07 -40.93
CA GLN A 132 -17.53 11.74 -41.40
C GLN A 132 -17.46 13.25 -41.27
N LEU A 133 -16.92 13.73 -40.16
CA LEU A 133 -16.92 15.15 -39.82
C LEU A 133 -15.55 15.82 -40.01
N CYS A 134 -14.51 15.05 -40.35
CA CYS A 134 -13.13 15.52 -40.46
C CYS A 134 -12.59 16.20 -39.18
N VAL A 135 -13.10 15.79 -38.02
CA VAL A 135 -12.67 16.30 -36.70
C VAL A 135 -12.06 15.16 -35.88
N ASN A 136 -10.86 15.39 -35.33
CA ASN A 136 -10.21 14.43 -34.44
C ASN A 136 -10.75 14.59 -33.01
N ILE A 137 -11.52 13.60 -32.53
CA ILE A 137 -12.15 13.62 -31.21
C ILE A 137 -11.58 12.46 -30.39
N GLN A 138 -11.18 12.72 -29.15
CA GLN A 138 -10.74 11.67 -28.23
C GLN A 138 -11.89 10.72 -27.89
N PRO A 139 -11.65 9.40 -27.82
CA PRO A 139 -12.69 8.40 -27.55
C PRO A 139 -13.42 8.62 -26.21
N GLU A 140 -12.75 9.23 -25.23
CA GLU A 140 -13.29 9.55 -23.91
C GLU A 140 -14.40 10.62 -23.94
N ASN A 141 -14.37 11.49 -24.95
CA ASN A 141 -15.30 12.61 -25.07
C ASN A 141 -16.63 12.22 -25.75
N LEU A 142 -16.75 10.96 -26.20
CA LEU A 142 -17.87 10.46 -26.99
C LEU A 142 -18.64 9.41 -26.18
N HIS A 143 -19.89 9.74 -25.82
CA HIS A 143 -20.76 8.82 -25.08
C HIS A 143 -21.78 8.17 -25.99
N LEU A 144 -21.67 6.85 -26.13
CA LEU A 144 -22.63 6.02 -26.86
C LEU A 144 -23.51 5.27 -25.87
N LEU A 145 -24.81 5.59 -25.88
CA LEU A 145 -25.83 4.85 -25.13
C LEU A 145 -26.19 3.52 -25.81
N SER A 146 -25.97 3.42 -27.13
CA SER A 146 -26.25 2.24 -27.94
C SER A 146 -24.99 1.75 -28.68
N PRO A 147 -24.82 0.43 -28.86
CA PRO A 147 -23.69 -0.11 -29.62
C PRO A 147 -23.84 0.23 -31.11
N LEU A 148 -22.76 0.66 -31.78
CA LEU A 148 -22.72 1.03 -33.22
C LEU A 148 -23.10 -0.07 -34.23
N SER A 149 -23.59 -1.22 -33.77
CA SER A 149 -24.01 -2.31 -34.65
C SER A 149 -25.35 -2.03 -35.36
N SER A 150 -26.13 -1.06 -34.90
CA SER A 150 -27.38 -0.65 -35.53
C SER A 150 -27.12 0.35 -36.66
N LEU A 151 -27.71 0.10 -37.83
CA LEU A 151 -27.68 1.03 -38.96
C LEU A 151 -28.74 2.11 -38.72
N GLY A 152 -28.37 3.38 -38.89
CA GLY A 152 -29.28 4.50 -38.58
C GLY A 152 -28.58 5.84 -38.42
N GLU A 153 -29.37 6.86 -38.10
CA GLU A 153 -28.91 8.18 -37.70
C GLU A 153 -28.85 8.24 -36.17
N PHE A 154 -27.69 8.61 -35.63
CA PHE A 154 -27.45 8.63 -34.18
C PHE A 154 -27.04 10.03 -33.73
N GLU A 155 -27.64 10.47 -32.63
CA GLU A 155 -27.25 11.68 -31.93
C GLU A 155 -26.29 11.31 -30.80
N LEU A 156 -25.04 11.78 -30.88
CA LEU A 156 -23.99 11.49 -29.89
C LEU A 156 -23.73 12.70 -29.00
N PRO A 157 -23.99 12.62 -27.68
CA PRO A 157 -23.60 13.67 -26.75
C PRO A 157 -22.08 13.73 -26.61
N LEU A 158 -21.52 14.91 -26.82
CA LEU A 158 -20.11 15.21 -26.60
C LEU A 158 -19.87 15.74 -25.19
N ARG A 159 -18.82 15.23 -24.53
CA ARG A 159 -18.23 15.86 -23.36
C ARG A 159 -17.05 16.71 -23.80
N LEU A 160 -17.26 18.02 -23.90
CA LEU A 160 -16.19 18.97 -24.17
C LEU A 160 -15.60 19.51 -22.85
N PRO A 161 -14.31 19.89 -22.85
CA PRO A 161 -13.70 20.58 -21.71
C PRO A 161 -14.38 21.93 -21.46
N ARG A 162 -14.38 22.38 -20.19
CA ARG A 162 -15.05 23.61 -19.73
C ARG A 162 -14.53 24.91 -20.35
N SER A 163 -13.47 24.85 -21.15
CA SER A 163 -12.84 25.99 -21.82
C SER A 163 -13.63 26.50 -23.04
N ILE A 164 -14.54 25.70 -23.59
CA ILE A 164 -15.36 26.08 -24.75
C ILE A 164 -16.73 26.56 -24.26
N PRO A 165 -17.10 27.83 -24.47
CA PRO A 165 -18.41 28.34 -24.07
C PRO A 165 -19.51 27.63 -24.87
N LEU A 166 -20.59 27.22 -24.19
CA LEU A 166 -21.75 26.64 -24.86
C LEU A 166 -22.59 27.75 -25.50
N PRO A 167 -23.12 27.55 -26.73
CA PRO A 167 -24.06 28.48 -27.33
C PRO A 167 -25.37 28.51 -26.51
N GLU A 168 -25.94 29.69 -26.35
CA GLU A 168 -27.12 29.93 -25.52
C GLU A 168 -28.28 29.02 -25.94
N GLY A 169 -28.79 28.22 -24.99
CA GLY A 169 -29.97 27.38 -25.16
C GLY A 169 -29.74 25.88 -25.42
N LYS A 170 -28.49 25.39 -25.57
CA LYS A 170 -28.21 23.94 -25.66
C LYS A 170 -27.60 23.39 -24.37
N VAL A 171 -28.22 22.36 -23.80
CA VAL A 171 -27.77 21.68 -22.56
C VAL A 171 -26.54 20.79 -22.81
N HIS A 172 -26.41 20.22 -24.01
CA HIS A 172 -25.27 19.41 -24.42
C HIS A 172 -25.01 19.56 -25.93
N TRP A 173 -23.75 19.43 -26.35
CA TRP A 173 -23.41 19.32 -27.78
C TRP A 173 -23.78 17.93 -28.29
N THR A 174 -24.57 17.86 -29.36
CA THR A 174 -24.87 16.61 -30.06
C THR A 174 -24.20 16.58 -31.42
N LEU A 175 -23.64 15.43 -31.79
CA LEU A 175 -23.20 15.13 -33.14
C LEU A 175 -24.19 14.19 -33.83
N ASN A 176 -24.64 14.57 -35.03
CA ASN A 176 -25.43 13.69 -35.88
C ASN A 176 -24.51 12.86 -36.75
N VAL A 177 -24.46 11.56 -36.46
CA VAL A 177 -23.60 10.59 -37.15
C VAL A 177 -24.49 9.62 -37.91
N LYS A 178 -24.23 9.44 -39.21
CA LYS A 178 -25.04 8.55 -40.07
C LYS A 178 -24.28 7.28 -40.35
N ILE A 179 -24.72 6.16 -39.77
CA ILE A 179 -24.05 4.87 -39.94
C ILE A 179 -24.68 4.16 -41.14
N ARG A 180 -23.90 4.00 -42.21
CA ARG A 180 -24.27 3.23 -43.41
C ARG A 180 -23.42 1.98 -43.48
N ARG A 181 -24.00 0.87 -43.95
CA ARG A 181 -23.25 -0.35 -44.24
C ARG A 181 -22.27 -0.02 -45.38
N LYS A 182 -21.01 -0.41 -45.22
CA LYS A 182 -20.04 -0.42 -46.33
C LYS A 182 -20.42 -1.48 -47.35
#